data_AF-A0A220MS89-F1
#
_entry.id   AF-A0A220MS89-F1
#
_cell.length_a   1.000
_cell.length_b   1.000
_cell.length_c   1.000
_cell.angle_alpha   90.00
_cell.angle_beta   90.00
_cell.angle_gamma   90.00
#
_symmetry.space_group_name_H-M   'P 1'
#
loop_
_entity.id
_entity.type
_entity.pdbx_description
1 polymer ?
#
loop_
_entity_poly.entity_id
_entity_poly.type
_entity_poly.pdbx_seq_one_letter_code
_entity_poly.pdbx_strand_id
1 'polypeptide(L)' 'MSVKEWLITLLIMMVPVVNLVMYFVWAFGSEGNLNRKNWAKANLLIMGVCIGLYLCVFFFILILAFIGASVEQ' A
#
# COMPACT_ATOMS: atom_id res chain seq x y z
N MET A 1 3.83 -15.79 16.31
CA MET A 1 4.36 -16.30 15.03
C MET A 1 5.82 -16.63 15.21
N SER A 2 6.19 -17.85 14.82
CA SER A 2 7.56 -18.33 14.69
C SER A 2 8.20 -17.85 13.39
N VAL A 3 9.52 -18.05 13.25
CA VAL A 3 10.28 -17.73 12.03
C VAL A 3 9.72 -18.45 10.80
N LYS A 4 9.33 -19.73 10.94
CA LYS A 4 8.74 -20.51 9.84
C LYS A 4 7.45 -19.89 9.32
N GLU A 5 6.58 -19.39 10.20
CA GLU A 5 5.32 -18.76 9.79
C GLU A 5 5.55 -17.41 9.11
N TRP A 6 6.55 -16.64 9.55
CA TRP A 6 6.96 -15.41 8.88
C TRP A 6 7.57 -15.68 7.50
N LEU A 7 8.40 -16.71 7.37
CA LEU A 7 8.95 -17.12 6.09
C LEU A 7 7.84 -17.42 5.08
N ILE A 8 6.83 -18.22 5.48
CA ILE A 8 5.67 -18.52 4.62
C ILE A 8 4.89 -17.24 4.28
N THR A 9 4.67 -16.37 5.27
CA THR A 9 4.00 -15.08 5.05
C THR A 9 4.73 -14.27 3.98
N LEU A 10 6.04 -14.11 4.10
CA LEU A 10 6.86 -13.35 3.15
C LEU A 10 6.90 -13.99 1.75
N LEU A 11 6.90 -15.33 1.66
CA LEU A 11 6.82 -16.02 0.36
C LEU A 11 5.50 -15.73 -0.36
N ILE A 12 4.37 -15.71 0.38
CA ILE A 12 3.07 -15.31 -0.19
C ILE A 12 3.13 -13.87 -0.71
N MET A 13 3.83 -12.98 -0.01
CA MET A 13 3.98 -11.57 -0.42
C MET A 13 4.78 -11.36 -1.70
N MET A 14 5.58 -12.33 -2.13
CA MET A 14 6.33 -12.21 -3.38
C MET A 14 5.43 -12.26 -4.62
N VAL A 15 4.21 -12.81 -4.50
CA VAL A 15 3.24 -12.84 -5.60
C VAL A 15 2.41 -11.56 -5.57
N PRO A 16 2.52 -10.64 -6.55
CA PRO A 16 2.00 -9.28 -6.42
C PRO A 16 0.49 -9.17 -6.18
N VAL A 17 -0.32 -9.93 -6.93
CA VAL A 17 -1.78 -9.89 -6.81
C VAL A 17 -2.24 -10.52 -5.49
N VAL A 18 -1.62 -11.66 -5.13
CA VAL A 18 -1.94 -12.36 -3.88
C VAL A 18 -1.54 -11.53 -2.68
N ASN A 19 -0.37 -10.88 -2.70
CA ASN A 19 0.10 -9.96 -1.68
C ASN A 19 -0.98 -8.92 -1.33
N LEU A 20 -1.50 -8.22 -2.35
CA LEU A 20 -2.52 -7.20 -2.15
C LEU A 20 -3.79 -7.79 -1.51
N VAL A 21 -4.31 -8.88 -2.07
CA VAL A 21 -5.51 -9.55 -1.54
C VAL A 21 -5.29 -10.02 -0.10
N MET A 22 -4.14 -10.62 0.19
CA MET A 22 -3.83 -11.18 1.50
C MET A 22 -3.68 -10.10 2.58
N TYR A 23 -3.26 -8.88 2.23
CA TYR A 23 -3.34 -7.76 3.17
C TYR A 23 -4.77 -7.51 3.63
N PHE A 24 -5.76 -7.49 2.73
CA PHE A 24 -7.17 -7.32 3.12
C PHE A 24 -7.70 -8.51 3.93
N VAL A 25 -7.42 -9.73 3.47
CA VAL A 25 -7.85 -10.96 4.16
C VAL A 25 -7.31 -11.00 5.59
N TRP A 26 -6.02 -10.72 5.80
CA TRP A 26 -5.43 -10.73 7.13
C TRP A 26 -5.79 -9.51 7.99
N ALA A 27 -5.94 -8.33 7.40
CA ALA A 27 -6.26 -7.11 8.14
C ALA A 27 -7.70 -7.13 8.68
N PHE A 28 -8.64 -7.65 7.89
CA PHE A 28 -10.08 -7.58 8.17
C PHE A 28 -10.73 -8.91 8.56
N GLY A 29 -10.00 -10.03 8.49
CA GLY A 29 -10.47 -11.33 8.97
C GLY A 29 -10.83 -11.32 10.45
N SER A 30 -11.89 -12.05 10.82
CA SER A 30 -12.34 -12.23 12.22
C SER A 30 -11.39 -13.11 13.04
N GLU A 31 -10.67 -14.02 12.38
CA GLU A 31 -9.80 -15.02 13.00
C GLU A 31 -8.35 -14.90 12.52
N GLY A 32 -7.42 -15.48 13.29
CA GLY A 32 -6.01 -15.57 12.93
C GLY A 32 -5.05 -14.88 13.90
N ASN A 33 -3.76 -14.86 13.54
CA ASN A 33 -2.71 -14.35 14.42
C ASN A 33 -2.73 -12.81 14.49
N LEU A 34 -2.80 -12.26 15.70
CA LEU A 34 -2.87 -10.83 15.95
C LEU A 34 -1.68 -10.05 15.37
N ASN A 35 -0.46 -10.60 15.41
CA ASN A 35 0.73 -9.92 14.90
C ASN A 35 0.64 -9.76 13.37
N ARG A 36 0.21 -10.79 12.65
CA ARG A 36 0.04 -10.73 11.19
C ARG A 36 -1.09 -9.78 10.80
N LYS A 37 -2.19 -9.78 11.56
CA LYS A 37 -3.32 -8.87 11.35
C LYS A 37 -2.91 -7.41 11.50
N ASN A 38 -2.19 -7.06 12.58
CA ASN A 38 -1.71 -5.70 12.79
C ASN A 38 -0.66 -5.29 11.76
N TRP A 39 0.23 -6.21 11.38
CA TRP A 39 1.19 -5.97 10.30
C TRP A 39 0.51 -5.72 8.95
N ALA A 40 -0.54 -6.47 8.60
CA ALA A 40 -1.30 -6.25 7.37
C ALA A 40 -2.01 -4.88 7.38
N LYS A 41 -2.63 -4.49 8.50
CA LYS A 41 -3.22 -3.15 8.67
C LYS A 41 -2.20 -2.04 8.49
N ALA A 42 -1.01 -2.18 9.07
CA ALA A 42 0.06 -1.19 8.93
C ALA A 42 0.50 -1.04 7.47
N ASN A 43 0.65 -2.14 6.73
CA ASN A 43 1.00 -2.10 5.30
C ASN A 43 -0.09 -1.41 4.47
N LEU A 44 -1.36 -1.69 4.73
CA LEU A 44 -2.48 -1.01 4.05
C LEU A 44 -2.49 0.51 4.35
N LEU A 45 -2.22 0.89 5.59
CA LEU A 45 -2.12 2.31 5.97
C LEU A 45 -0.97 3.00 5.24
N ILE A 46 0.22 2.38 5.25
CA ILE A 46 1.40 2.90 4.53
C ILE A 46 1.08 3.03 3.03
N MET A 47 0.46 2.01 2.43
CA MET A 47 0.07 2.04 1.02
C MET A 47 -0.91 3.19 0.74
N GLY A 48 -1.92 3.40 1.59
CA GLY A 48 -2.86 4.52 1.47
C GLY A 48 -2.17 5.89 1.56
N VAL A 49 -1.23 6.05 2.50
CA VAL A 49 -0.43 7.28 2.63
C VAL A 49 0.44 7.51 1.38
N CYS A 50 1.13 6.48 0.90
CA CYS A 50 1.94 6.57 -0.32
C CYS A 50 1.12 6.96 -1.55
N ILE A 51 -0.08 6.37 -1.72
CA ILE A 51 -1.01 6.73 -2.80
C ILE A 51 -1.42 8.20 -2.66
N GLY A 52 -1.81 8.64 -1.46
CA GLY A 52 -2.20 10.02 -1.21
C GLY A 52 -1.08 11.02 -1.56
N LEU A 53 0.15 10.75 -1.13
CA LEU A 53 1.30 11.58 -1.45
C LEU A 53 1.60 11.59 -2.96
N TYR A 54 1.53 10.43 -3.62
CA TYR A 54 1.72 10.34 -5.07
C TYR A 54 0.71 11.19 -5.83
N LEU A 55 -0.57 11.13 -5.44
CA LEU A 55 -1.62 11.96 -6.03
C LEU A 55 -1.37 13.46 -5.79
N CYS A 56 -0.99 13.85 -4.58
CA CYS A 56 -0.67 15.24 -4.27
C CYS A 56 0.45 15.79 -5.17
N VAL A 57 1.56 15.04 -5.31
CA VAL A 57 2.69 15.44 -6.16
C VAL A 57 2.27 15.46 -7.63
N PHE A 58 1.52 14.45 -8.09
CA PHE A 58 1.01 14.37 -9.45
C PHE A 58 0.17 15.59 -9.83
N PHE A 59 -0.82 15.95 -9.00
CA PHE A 59 -1.65 17.12 -9.25
C PHE A 59 -0.87 18.42 -9.16
N PHE A 60 0.09 18.53 -8.22
CA PHE A 60 0.96 19.70 -8.14
C PHE A 60 1.73 19.92 -9.45
N ILE A 61 2.34 18.87 -10.00
CA ILE A 61 3.06 18.93 -11.28
C ILE A 61 2.12 19.30 -12.43
N LEU A 62 0.93 18.72 -12.49
CA LEU A 62 -0.07 19.05 -13.52
C LEU A 62 -0.48 20.52 -13.49
N ILE A 63 -0.70 21.08 -12.30
CA ILE A 63 -1.05 22.50 -12.13
C ILE A 63 0.10 23.38 -12.62
N LEU A 64 1.35 23.08 -12.24
CA LEU A 64 2.51 23.83 -12.71
C LEU A 64 2.67 23.77 -14.23
N ALA A 65 2.48 22.59 -14.84
CA ALA A 65 2.55 22.43 -16.29
C ALA A 65 1.46 23.23 -17.00
N PHE A 66 0.23 23.22 -16.47
CA PHE A 66 -0.88 24.00 -17.01
C PHE A 66 -0.61 25.52 -16.96
N ILE A 67 -0.09 26.01 -15.82
CA ILE A 67 0.29 27.42 -15.67
C ILE A 67 1.38 27.77 -16.69
N GLY A 68 2.42 26.96 -16.83
CA GLY A 68 3.48 27.17 -17.82
C GLY A 68 2.95 27.29 -19.25
N ALA A 69 2.07 26.37 -19.66
CA ALA A 69 1.45 26.40 -20.98
C ALA A 69 0.56 27.64 -21.22
N SER A 70 -0.07 28.19 -20.18
CA SER A 70 -0.91 29.39 -20.27
C SER A 70 -0.13 30.70 -20.38
N VAL A 71 1.17 30.71 -20.04
CA VAL A 71 2.04 31.89 -20.11
C VAL A 71 2.71 32.03 -21.48
N GLU A 72 2.86 30.94 -22.22
CA GLU A 72 3.46 30.93 -23.57
C GLU A 72 2.49 31.32 -24.70
N GLN A 73 1.20 31.57 -24.39
CA GLN A 73 0.18 32.09 -25.32
C GLN A 73 0.09 33.61 -25.28
#